data_AF-A0A1C4ZIG9-F1
#
_entry.id   AF-A0A1C4ZIG9-F1
#
_cell.length_a   1.000
_cell.length_b   1.000
_cell.length_c   1.000
_cell.angle_alpha   90.00
_cell.angle_beta   90.00
_cell.angle_gamma   90.00
#
_symmetry.space_group_name_H-M   'P 1'
#
loop_
_entity.id
_entity.type
_entity.pdbx_description
1 polymer ?
#
loop_
_entity_poly.entity_id
_entity_poly.type
_entity_poly.pdbx_seq_one_letter_code
_entity_poly.pdbx_strand_id
1 'polypeptide(L)'
;MTQPHRRCIPRDVTDVLLWLLAADVASAHLPDPHRPDRCANLRCTGEAYPCPPARDARRACHAATRGEVLARGRAKVAAPAGAAARFAGWFRPTRPVPPPQRPMPAPRAA
;
A
#
# COMPACT_ATOMS: atom_id res chain seq x y z
N MET A 1 -7.02 -30.03 -8.91
CA MET A 1 -6.90 -28.81 -8.10
C MET A 1 -5.44 -28.68 -7.68
N THR A 2 -4.68 -27.80 -8.35
CA THR A 2 -3.25 -27.62 -8.09
C THR A 2 -3.12 -26.89 -6.76
N GLN A 3 -2.66 -27.59 -5.72
CA GLN A 3 -2.52 -27.03 -4.39
C GLN A 3 -1.52 -25.85 -4.42
N PRO A 4 -1.96 -24.59 -4.18
CA PRO A 4 -1.08 -23.42 -4.26
C PRO A 4 -0.08 -23.32 -3.08
N HIS A 5 -0.11 -24.30 -2.17
CA HIS A 5 0.55 -24.22 -0.86
C HIS A 5 1.99 -24.77 -0.84
N ARG A 6 2.57 -25.19 -1.97
CA ARG A 6 3.99 -25.59 -2.03
C ARG A 6 4.94 -24.41 -2.27
N ARG A 7 4.66 -23.24 -1.71
CA ARG A 7 5.68 -22.19 -1.65
C ARG A 7 6.61 -22.47 -0.48
N CYS A 8 7.91 -22.47 -0.75
CA CYS A 8 8.92 -22.46 0.31
C CYS A 8 8.78 -21.13 1.06
N ILE A 9 8.31 -21.18 2.30
CA ILE A 9 8.15 -20.00 3.15
C ILE A 9 9.54 -19.65 3.70
N PRO A 10 10.04 -18.42 3.52
CA PRO A 10 11.29 -17.98 4.12
C PRO A 10 11.25 -18.10 5.65
N ARG A 11 12.37 -18.50 6.26
CA ARG A 11 12.45 -18.78 7.71
C ARG A 11 12.24 -17.56 8.61
N ASP A 12 12.41 -16.37 8.05
CA ASP A 12 12.27 -15.08 8.70
C ASP A 12 10.83 -14.51 8.61
N VAL A 13 9.91 -15.21 7.96
CA VAL A 13 8.49 -14.84 7.96
C VAL A 13 7.87 -15.10 9.33
N THR A 14 7.34 -14.04 9.95
CA THR A 14 6.63 -14.11 11.23
C THR A 14 5.12 -14.22 11.07
N ASP A 15 4.56 -13.65 10.00
CA ASP A 15 3.14 -13.81 9.64
C ASP A 15 3.01 -14.64 8.35
N VAL A 16 2.92 -15.96 8.49
CA VAL A 16 2.88 -16.90 7.36
C VAL A 16 1.64 -16.70 6.47
N LEU A 17 0.48 -16.45 7.07
CA LEU A 17 -0.76 -16.31 6.32
C LEU A 17 -0.76 -15.03 5.49
N LEU A 18 -0.32 -13.92 6.08
CA LEU A 18 -0.17 -12.67 5.35
C LEU A 18 0.86 -12.81 4.22
N TRP A 19 1.98 -13.48 4.48
CA TRP A 19 3.01 -13.71 3.46
C TRP A 19 2.49 -14.54 2.29
N LEU A 20 1.79 -15.66 2.54
CA LEU A 20 1.26 -16.53 1.50
C LEU A 20 0.25 -15.80 0.61
N LEU A 21 -0.70 -15.08 1.22
CA LEU A 21 -1.69 -14.30 0.50
C LEU A 21 -1.04 -13.18 -0.33
N ALA A 22 -0.10 -12.45 0.26
CA ALA A 22 0.63 -11.39 -0.42
C ALA A 22 1.47 -11.94 -1.60
N ALA A 23 2.10 -13.09 -1.42
CA ALA A 23 2.83 -13.77 -2.48
C ALA A 23 1.91 -14.25 -3.62
N ASP A 24 0.69 -14.70 -3.31
CA ASP A 24 -0.32 -15.06 -4.31
C ASP A 24 -0.69 -13.84 -5.16
N VAL A 25 -1.04 -12.73 -4.51
CA VAL A 25 -1.36 -11.48 -5.20
C VAL A 25 -0.17 -10.99 -6.03
N ALA A 26 1.04 -10.99 -5.48
CA ALA A 26 2.24 -10.58 -6.23
C ALA A 26 2.48 -11.44 -7.47
N SER A 27 2.28 -12.76 -7.37
CA SER A 27 2.43 -13.69 -8.50
C SER A 27 1.35 -13.55 -9.57
N ALA A 28 0.16 -13.07 -9.20
CA ALA A 28 -0.90 -12.76 -10.16
C ALA A 28 -0.66 -11.42 -10.87
N HIS A 29 0.17 -10.54 -10.30
CA HIS A 29 0.50 -9.23 -10.86
C HIS A 29 1.97 -9.17 -11.29
N LEU A 30 2.30 -9.93 -12.35
CA LEU A 30 3.62 -9.90 -13.00
C LEU A 30 3.68 -8.81 -14.09
N PRO A 31 4.89 -8.38 -14.49
CA PRO A 31 5.04 -7.52 -15.66
C PRO A 31 4.60 -8.26 -16.93
N ASP A 32 4.05 -7.53 -17.90
CA ASP A 32 3.68 -8.08 -19.19
C ASP A 32 4.94 -8.56 -19.95
N PRO A 33 4.96 -9.79 -20.51
CA PRO A 33 6.13 -10.33 -21.19
C PRO A 33 6.59 -9.52 -22.40
N HIS A 34 5.67 -8.82 -23.08
CA HIS A 34 5.96 -8.01 -24.25
C HIS A 34 6.12 -6.52 -23.90
N ARG A 35 5.56 -6.08 -22.77
CA ARG A 35 5.61 -4.70 -22.27
C ARG A 35 5.94 -4.68 -20.77
N PRO A 36 7.22 -4.81 -20.38
CA PRO A 36 7.61 -4.97 -18.98
C PRO A 36 7.25 -3.76 -18.09
N ASP A 37 6.95 -2.61 -18.69
CA ASP A 37 6.42 -1.41 -18.07
C ASP A 37 4.93 -1.51 -17.70
N ARG A 38 4.23 -2.60 -18.04
CA ARG A 38 2.79 -2.81 -17.81
C ARG A 38 2.51 -4.04 -16.99
N CYS A 39 1.39 -4.05 -16.28
CA CYS A 39 0.95 -5.24 -15.55
C CYS A 39 0.20 -6.21 -16.47
N ALA A 40 0.56 -7.50 -16.41
CA ALA A 40 -0.10 -8.57 -17.16
C ALA A 40 -1.50 -8.95 -16.63
N ASN A 41 -1.84 -8.53 -15.41
CA ASN A 41 -3.11 -8.90 -14.79
C ASN A 41 -4.29 -8.22 -15.48
N LEU A 42 -5.29 -9.00 -15.88
CA LEU A 42 -6.50 -8.51 -16.58
C LEU A 42 -7.33 -7.50 -15.76
N ARG A 43 -7.17 -7.47 -14.43
CA ARG A 43 -7.83 -6.47 -13.57
C ARG A 43 -7.08 -5.13 -13.53
N CYS A 44 -5.90 -5.06 -14.12
CA CYS A 44 -5.03 -3.87 -14.16
C CYS A 44 -4.74 -3.44 -15.61
N THR A 45 -5.66 -3.67 -16.54
CA THR A 45 -5.46 -3.39 -17.97
C THR A 45 -4.99 -1.94 -18.18
N GLY A 46 -3.81 -1.79 -18.78
CA GLY A 46 -3.24 -0.48 -19.09
C GLY A 46 -2.50 0.21 -17.95
N GLU A 47 -2.48 -0.35 -16.74
CA GLU A 47 -1.71 0.17 -15.62
C GLU A 47 -0.21 -0.10 -15.77
N ALA A 48 0.59 0.88 -15.34
CA ALA A 48 2.04 0.75 -15.27
C ALA A 48 2.46 -0.29 -14.22
N TYR A 49 3.54 -1.01 -14.50
CA TYR A 49 4.18 -1.91 -13.56
C TYR A 49 5.26 -1.16 -12.75
N PRO A 50 5.33 -1.35 -11.42
CA PRO A 50 4.43 -2.15 -10.59
C PRO A 50 3.10 -1.43 -10.32
N CYS A 51 2.00 -2.09 -10.65
CA CYS A 51 0.66 -1.57 -10.38
C CYS A 51 0.39 -1.49 -8.86
N PRO A 52 -0.60 -0.70 -8.41
CA PRO A 52 -0.87 -0.55 -6.97
C PRO A 52 -1.03 -1.89 -6.21
N PRO A 53 -1.78 -2.89 -6.71
CA PRO A 53 -1.88 -4.20 -6.06
C PRO A 53 -0.54 -4.92 -5.94
N ALA A 54 0.30 -4.89 -6.97
CA ALA A 54 1.63 -5.51 -6.92
C ALA A 54 2.53 -4.84 -5.87
N ARG A 55 2.45 -3.51 -5.77
CA ARG A 55 3.20 -2.72 -4.80
C ARG A 55 2.76 -3.01 -3.37
N ASP A 56 1.46 -3.09 -3.13
CA ASP A 56 0.90 -3.35 -1.81
C ASP A 56 1.15 -4.79 -1.38
N ALA A 57 1.05 -5.77 -2.30
CA ALA A 57 1.43 -7.15 -2.06
C ALA A 57 2.91 -7.29 -1.67
N ARG A 58 3.83 -6.65 -2.39
CA ARG A 58 5.25 -6.64 -2.01
C ARG A 58 5.47 -6.04 -0.62
N ARG A 59 4.79 -4.92 -0.32
CA ARG A 59 4.82 -4.29 1.01
C ARG A 59 4.32 -5.24 2.10
N ALA A 60 3.24 -5.99 1.84
CA ALA A 60 2.70 -6.98 2.76
C ALA A 60 3.66 -8.15 2.98
N CYS A 61 4.33 -8.66 1.93
CA CYS A 61 5.40 -9.65 2.11
C CYS A 61 6.51 -9.12 3.04
N HIS A 62 6.97 -7.88 2.83
CA HIS A 62 7.96 -7.26 3.71
C HIS A 62 7.45 -7.01 5.14
N ALA A 63 6.16 -6.74 5.31
CA ALA A 63 5.55 -6.60 6.63
C ALA A 63 5.47 -7.94 7.36
N ALA A 64 5.15 -9.02 6.64
CA ALA A 64 5.08 -10.37 7.18
C ALA A 64 6.44 -10.94 7.59
N THR A 65 7.54 -10.47 6.98
CA THR A 65 8.92 -10.81 7.34
C THR A 65 9.49 -9.95 8.46
N ARG A 66 9.07 -8.68 8.55
CA ARG A 66 9.48 -7.84 9.67
C ARG A 66 8.80 -8.39 10.91
N GLY A 67 9.58 -9.11 11.72
CA GLY A 67 9.14 -9.56 13.02
C GLY A 67 8.42 -8.42 13.70
N GLU A 68 7.20 -8.70 14.16
CA GLU A 68 6.38 -7.76 14.91
C GLU A 68 7.33 -6.95 15.77
N VAL A 69 7.40 -5.64 15.50
CA VAL A 69 7.93 -4.74 16.50
C VAL A 69 6.93 -4.89 17.63
N LEU A 70 7.18 -5.86 18.52
CA LEU A 70 6.62 -5.91 19.85
C LEU A 70 6.97 -4.53 20.37
N ALA A 71 5.99 -3.62 20.32
CA ALA A 71 6.10 -2.30 20.90
C ALA A 71 6.25 -2.54 22.40
N ARG A 72 7.48 -2.87 22.84
CA ARG A 72 7.88 -2.87 24.24
C ARG A 72 7.90 -1.41 24.64
N GLY A 73 6.73 -0.94 25.02
CA GLY A 73 6.48 0.45 25.37
C GLY A 73 5.35 1.02 24.52
N ARG A 74 4.22 1.31 25.16
CA ARG A 74 3.19 2.18 24.60
C ARG A 74 3.86 3.52 24.27
N ALA A 75 4.18 3.77 23.01
CA ALA A 75 4.56 5.11 22.57
C ALA A 75 3.30 5.99 22.73
N LYS A 76 3.33 6.94 23.66
CA LYS A 76 2.32 8.00 23.74
C LYS A 76 2.51 8.89 22.51
N VAL A 77 1.75 8.62 21.46
CA VAL A 77 1.67 9.52 20.30
C VAL A 77 0.70 10.63 20.66
N ALA A 78 1.20 11.86 20.80
CA ALA A 78 0.32 13.03 20.83
C ALA A 78 -0.39 13.10 19.47
N ALA A 79 -1.69 12.81 19.44
CA ALA A 79 -2.46 12.90 18.21
C ALA A 79 -2.55 14.38 17.79
N PRO A 80 -2.06 14.78 16.61
CA PRO A 80 -2.40 16.09 16.08
C PRO A 80 -3.91 16.08 15.79
N ALA A 81 -4.62 17.11 16.25
CA ALA A 81 -6.03 17.32 15.94
C ALA A 81 -6.23 17.19 14.42
N GLY A 82 -6.93 16.14 13.97
CA GLY A 82 -7.19 15.86 12.55
C GLY A 82 -6.66 14.52 12.00
N ALA A 83 -5.93 13.72 12.79
CA ALA A 83 -5.46 12.41 12.31
C ALA A 83 -6.58 11.37 12.11
N ALA A 84 -7.67 11.46 12.86
CA ALA A 84 -8.79 10.51 12.79
C ALA A 84 -9.58 10.56 11.46
N ALA A 85 -9.42 11.62 10.67
CA ALA A 85 -10.15 11.79 9.41
C ALA A 85 -9.44 11.21 8.16
N ARG A 86 -8.24 10.63 8.31
CA ARG A 86 -7.35 10.30 7.18
C ARG A 86 -7.62 8.95 6.50
N PHE A 87 -8.58 8.17 7.01
CA PHE A 87 -8.92 6.85 6.46
C PHE A 87 -10.43 6.67 6.38
N ALA A 88 -11.01 7.06 5.24
CA ALA A 88 -12.39 6.72 4.89
C ALA A 88 -12.44 5.31 4.26
N GLY A 89 -12.04 4.30 5.03
CA GLY A 89 -12.11 2.88 4.67
C GLY A 89 -10.79 2.19 4.34
N TRP A 90 -10.88 0.86 4.23
CA TRP A 90 -9.85 -0.16 4.04
C TRP A 90 -8.87 0.02 2.86
N PHE A 91 -9.13 0.89 1.87
CA PHE A 91 -8.28 0.99 0.67
C PHE A 91 -8.17 2.37 0.00
N ARG A 92 -8.42 3.51 0.67
CA ARG A 92 -8.16 4.84 0.04
C ARG A 92 -7.42 5.80 0.98
N PRO A 93 -6.17 6.18 0.66
CA PRO A 93 -5.57 7.38 1.23
C PRO A 93 -6.37 8.59 0.73
N THR A 94 -7.04 9.31 1.62
CA THR A 94 -7.60 10.61 1.28
C THR A 94 -6.43 11.57 1.08
N ARG A 95 -6.18 12.01 -0.16
CA ARG A 95 -5.30 13.16 -0.40
C ARG A 95 -5.90 14.37 0.32
N PRO A 96 -5.12 15.15 1.09
CA PRO A 96 -5.61 16.43 1.60
C PRO A 96 -5.98 17.31 0.41
N VAL A 97 -7.25 17.70 0.31
CA VAL A 97 -7.62 18.84 -0.52
C VAL A 97 -7.15 20.08 0.23
N PRO A 98 -6.24 20.91 -0.32
CA PRO A 98 -5.88 22.16 0.31
C PRO A 98 -7.15 23.03 0.44
N PRO A 99 -7.34 23.73 1.57
CA PRO A 99 -8.48 24.63 1.72
C PRO A 99 -8.45 25.69 0.61
N PRO A 100 -9.60 26.13 0.09
CA PRO A 100 -9.64 27.20 -0.90
C PRO A 100 -8.97 28.44 -0.31
N GLN A 101 -7.88 28.88 -0.96
CA GLN A 101 -7.19 30.10 -0.59
C GLN A 101 -8.13 31.28 -0.85
N ARG A 102 -8.55 31.97 0.22
CA ARG A 102 -9.26 33.25 0.08
C ARG A 102 -8.33 34.21 -0.67
N PRO A 103 -8.76 34.82 -1.79
CA PRO A 103 -7.99 35.88 -2.43
C PRO A 103 -7.82 37.02 -1.43
N MET A 104 -6.58 37.47 -1.21
CA MET A 104 -6.33 38.71 -0.48
C MET A 104 -6.91 39.88 -1.28
N PRO A 105 -7.56 40.87 -0.65
CA PRO A 105 -7.91 42.11 -1.33
C PRO A 105 -6.63 42.86 -1.70
N ALA A 106 -6.55 43.30 -2.96
CA ALA A 106 -5.45 44.10 -3.47
C ALA A 106 -5.34 45.44 -2.70
N PRO A 107 -4.12 45.97 -2.49
CA PRO A 107 -3.96 47.30 -1.92
C PRO A 107 -4.57 48.34 -2.86
N ARG A 108 -5.50 49.15 -2.35
CA ARG A 108 -5.96 50.36 -3.05
C ARG A 108 -4.79 51.34 -3.11
N ALA A 109 -4.42 51.75 -4.31
CA ALA A 109 -3.51 52.86 -4.54
C ALA A 109 -4.28 54.19 -4.39
N ALA A 110 -3.66 55.09 -3.61
CA ALA A 110 -3.90 56.54 -3.45
C ALA A 110 -5.33 57.01 -3.12
#